data_AF-A0A2P6S9W4-F1
#
_entry.id   AF-A0A2P6S9W4-F1
#
_cell.length_a   1.000
_cell.length_b   1.000
_cell.length_c   1.000
_cell.angle_alpha   90.00
_cell.angle_beta   90.00
_cell.angle_gamma   90.00
#
_symmetry.space_group_name_H-M   'P 1'
#
loop_
_entity.id
_entity.type
_entity.pdbx_description
1 polymer ?
#
loop_
_entity_poly.entity_id
_entity_poly.type
_entity_poly.pdbx_seq_one_letter_code
_entity_poly.pdbx_strand_id
1 'polypeptide(L)'
;MLLMEMVGRRKNLNATIEKSSQIYFPTWVSEQLSDGKDIEIEDATEEEKKTIKKMIMVALWCIQLKPSERPSMSKVVEMLEGETEGIQMPPKPFLYP
;
A
#
# COMPACT_ATOMS: atom_id res chain seq x y z
N MET A 1 8.52 -6.64 1.25
CA MET A 1 8.12 -5.38 0.59
C MET A 1 8.39 -4.23 1.54
N LEU A 2 9.44 -3.44 1.28
CA LEU A 2 9.94 -2.43 2.22
C LEU A 2 8.94 -1.29 2.48
N LEU A 3 8.35 -0.71 1.43
CA LEU A 3 7.39 0.40 1.59
C LEU A 3 6.22 0.04 2.51
N MET A 4 5.66 -1.17 2.37
CA MET A 4 4.58 -1.63 3.25
C MET A 4 5.05 -1.88 4.69
N GLU A 5 6.28 -2.34 4.90
CA GLU A 5 6.84 -2.54 6.25
C GLU A 5 7.10 -1.22 6.96
N MET A 6 7.55 -0.19 6.21
CA MET A 6 7.72 1.16 6.73
C MET A 6 6.39 1.78 7.12
N VAL A 7 5.35 1.65 6.27
CA VAL A 7 4.00 2.16 6.57
C VAL A 7 3.37 1.40 7.74
N GLY A 8 3.42 0.07 7.72
CA GLY A 8 2.79 -0.75 8.77
C GLY A 8 3.55 -0.77 10.09
N ARG A 9 4.81 -0.30 10.12
CA ARG A 9 5.75 -0.42 11.24
C ARG A 9 5.85 -1.85 11.78
N ARG A 10 5.64 -2.84 10.90
CA ARG A 10 5.59 -4.27 11.21
C ARG A 10 6.00 -5.09 9.99
N LYS A 11 6.37 -6.35 10.21
CA LYS A 11 6.61 -7.30 9.12
C LYS A 11 5.33 -7.54 8.32
N ASN A 12 5.47 -7.68 7.00
CA ASN A 12 4.34 -7.92 6.09
C ASN A 12 3.55 -9.18 6.45
N LEU A 13 4.28 -10.25 6.78
CA LEU A 13 3.72 -11.49 7.33
C LEU A 13 3.86 -11.43 8.85
N ASN A 14 2.75 -11.51 9.56
CA ASN A 14 2.78 -11.69 11.01
C ASN A 14 1.82 -12.82 11.40
N ALA A 15 2.39 -14.01 11.57
CA ALA A 15 1.66 -15.23 11.93
C ALA A 15 1.14 -15.22 13.37
N THR A 16 1.58 -14.26 14.20
CA THR A 16 1.19 -14.13 15.61
C THR A 16 -0.09 -13.29 15.79
N ILE A 17 -0.72 -12.83 14.70
CA ILE A 17 -1.92 -11.97 14.76
C ILE A 17 -3.19 -12.81 14.77
N GLU A 18 -4.05 -12.52 15.74
CA GLU A 18 -5.33 -13.22 15.95
C GLU A 18 -6.35 -13.00 14.82
N LYS A 19 -6.31 -11.82 14.16
CA LYS A 19 -7.16 -11.52 13.00
C LYS A 19 -6.54 -12.08 11.72
N SER A 20 -7.14 -13.15 11.20
CA SER A 20 -6.71 -13.80 9.95
C SER A 20 -6.61 -12.84 8.76
N SER A 21 -7.50 -11.85 8.68
CA SER A 21 -7.50 -10.82 7.63
C SER A 21 -6.28 -9.88 7.67
N GLN A 22 -5.55 -9.82 8.79
CA GLN A 22 -4.36 -8.99 8.95
C GLN A 22 -3.05 -9.77 8.92
N ILE A 23 -3.07 -11.09 8.70
CA ILE A 23 -1.85 -11.92 8.64
C ILE A 23 -0.92 -11.41 7.53
N TYR A 24 -1.50 -10.99 6.39
CA TYR A 24 -0.79 -10.35 5.29
C TYR A 24 -1.21 -8.89 5.13
N PHE A 25 -0.35 -8.00 5.62
CA PHE A 25 -0.61 -6.56 5.69
C PHE A 25 -1.02 -5.92 4.34
N PRO A 26 -0.40 -6.26 3.18
CA PRO A 26 -0.75 -5.63 1.91
C PRO A 26 -2.20 -5.90 1.44
N THR A 27 -2.75 -7.09 1.68
CA THR A 27 -4.13 -7.41 1.32
C THR A 27 -5.11 -6.59 2.17
N TRP A 28 -4.89 -6.55 3.49
CA TRP A 28 -5.72 -5.76 4.40
C TRP A 28 -5.73 -4.27 4.02
N VAL A 29 -4.56 -3.72 3.71
CA VAL A 29 -4.39 -2.33 3.25
C VAL A 29 -5.18 -2.05 1.96
N SER A 30 -5.12 -2.98 0.99
CA SER A 30 -5.87 -2.86 -0.27
C SER A 30 -7.38 -2.88 -0.07
N GLU A 31 -7.88 -3.66 0.90
CA GLU A 31 -9.30 -3.72 1.26
C GLU A 31 -9.76 -2.42 1.91
N GLN A 32 -9.01 -1.87 2.86
CA GLN A 32 -9.36 -0.59 3.50
C GLN A 32 -9.47 0.55 2.48
N LEU A 33 -8.50 0.65 1.56
CA LEU A 33 -8.51 1.64 0.48
C LEU A 33 -9.69 1.47 -0.47
N SER A 34 -10.09 0.22 -0.73
CA SER A 34 -11.25 -0.09 -1.57
C SER A 34 -12.57 0.35 -0.93
N ASP A 35 -12.66 0.25 0.39
CA ASP A 35 -13.81 0.68 1.18
C ASP A 35 -13.86 2.20 1.38
N GLY A 36 -12.91 2.95 0.83
CA GLY A 36 -12.77 4.38 1.05
C GLY A 36 -12.37 4.75 2.48
N LYS A 37 -11.87 3.78 3.26
CA LYS A 37 -11.40 4.00 4.62
C LYS A 37 -9.97 4.50 4.57
N ASP A 38 -9.69 5.56 5.33
CA ASP A 38 -8.31 5.96 5.56
C ASP A 38 -7.64 4.98 6.52
N ILE A 39 -6.35 4.73 6.29
CA ILE A 39 -5.56 3.90 7.16
C ILE A 39 -5.17 4.77 8.34
N GLU A 40 -5.87 4.59 9.47
CA GLU A 40 -5.55 5.29 10.70
C GLU A 40 -4.16 4.85 11.19
N ILE A 41 -3.22 5.79 11.15
CA ILE A 41 -1.94 5.69 11.82
C ILE A 41 -2.00 6.66 12.98
N GLU A 42 -1.94 6.12 14.20
CA GLU A 42 -1.87 6.90 15.43
C GLU A 42 -0.67 7.86 15.36
N ASP A 43 -0.88 9.09 15.84
CA ASP A 43 0.10 10.18 15.92
C ASP A 43 0.62 10.75 14.58
N ALA A 44 -0.05 10.51 13.45
CA ALA A 44 0.36 11.10 12.16
C ALA A 44 -0.27 12.49 11.90
N THR A 45 0.54 13.46 11.45
CA THR A 45 0.04 14.75 10.93
C THR A 45 -0.69 14.57 9.59
N GLU A 46 -1.44 15.58 9.14
CA GLU A 46 -2.14 15.52 7.84
C GLU A 46 -1.17 15.38 6.65
N GLU A 47 0.00 16.01 6.73
CA GLU A 47 1.07 15.88 5.72
C GLU A 47 1.67 14.47 5.73
N GLU A 48 1.85 13.89 6.91
CA GLU A 48 2.31 12.51 7.05
C GLU A 48 1.28 11.53 6.50
N LYS A 49 -0.02 11.72 6.78
CA LYS A 49 -1.10 10.92 6.20
C LYS A 49 -1.10 10.97 4.68
N LYS A 50 -0.89 12.15 4.07
CA LYS A 50 -0.75 12.30 2.61
C LYS A 50 0.44 11.50 2.07
N THR A 51 1.56 11.51 2.80
CA THR A 51 2.78 10.76 2.46
C THR A 51 2.57 9.25 2.58
N ILE A 52 1.98 8.80 3.68
CA ILE A 52 1.62 7.40 3.95
C ILE A 52 0.70 6.87 2.85
N LYS A 53 -0.36 7.62 2.50
CA LYS A 53 -1.30 7.25 1.43
C LYS A 53 -0.56 7.07 0.10
N LYS A 54 0.32 8.00 -0.25
CA LYS A 54 1.18 7.90 -1.44
C LYS A 54 2.09 6.66 -1.39
N MET A 55 2.77 6.40 -0.27
CA MET A 55 3.62 5.22 -0.11
C MET A 55 2.84 3.91 -0.29
N ILE A 56 1.63 3.85 0.25
CA ILE A 56 0.75 2.69 0.10
C ILE A 56 0.37 2.48 -1.37
N MET A 57 -0.07 3.53 -2.07
CA MET A 57 -0.46 3.42 -3.48
C MET A 57 0.71 2.95 -4.35
N VAL A 58 1.90 3.52 -4.16
CA VAL A 58 3.13 3.10 -4.85
C VAL A 58 3.47 1.65 -4.52
N ALA A 59 3.37 1.26 -3.25
CA ALA A 59 3.65 -0.10 -2.83
C ALA A 59 2.66 -1.11 -3.44
N LEU A 60 1.37 -0.77 -3.53
CA LEU A 60 0.35 -1.59 -4.18
C LEU A 60 0.60 -1.75 -5.69
N TRP A 61 1.11 -0.72 -6.37
CA TRP A 61 1.56 -0.82 -7.76
C TRP A 61 2.76 -1.77 -7.92
N CYS A 62 3.73 -1.72 -7.00
CA CYS A 62 4.95 -2.53 -7.08
C CYS A 62 4.70 -4.04 -6.90
N ILE A 63 3.57 -4.42 -6.32
CA ILE A 63 3.30 -5.79 -5.86
C ILE A 63 2.23 -6.48 -6.69
N GLN A 64 1.80 -5.84 -7.77
CA GLN A 64 0.83 -6.41 -8.71
C GLN A 64 1.25 -7.81 -9.13
N LEU A 65 0.27 -8.71 -9.22
CA LEU A 65 0.54 -10.11 -9.59
C LEU A 65 1.10 -10.19 -11.01
N LYS A 66 0.56 -9.37 -11.91
CA LYS A 66 1.01 -9.29 -13.30
C LYS A 66 2.28 -8.43 -13.39
N PRO A 67 3.43 -8.98 -13.84
CA PRO A 67 4.67 -8.20 -13.91
C PRO A 67 4.58 -6.97 -14.81
N SER A 68 3.77 -7.03 -15.88
CA SER A 68 3.59 -5.90 -16.81
C SER A 68 2.84 -4.71 -16.22
N GLU A 69 2.17 -4.89 -15.08
CA GLU A 69 1.46 -3.82 -14.37
C GLU A 69 2.36 -3.15 -13.32
N ARG A 70 3.52 -3.74 -13.02
CA ARG A 70 4.46 -3.16 -12.06
C ARG A 70 5.20 -1.99 -12.74
N PRO A 71 5.28 -0.82 -12.09
CA PRO A 71 6.06 0.29 -12.60
C PRO A 71 7.55 -0.04 -12.59
N SER A 72 8.31 0.61 -13.49
CA SER A 72 9.77 0.62 -13.41
C SER A 72 10.24 1.35 -12.15
N MET A 73 11.46 1.09 -11.69
CA MET A 73 12.02 1.82 -10.54
C MET A 73 12.12 3.33 -10.79
N SER A 74 12.39 3.77 -12.02
CA SER A 74 12.36 5.19 -12.38
C SER A 74 10.98 5.80 -12.17
N LYS A 75 9.92 5.09 -12.57
CA LYS A 75 8.55 5.55 -12.36
C LYS A 75 8.16 5.52 -10.89
N VAL A 76 8.63 4.54 -10.12
CA VAL A 76 8.43 4.49 -8.66
C VAL A 76 9.00 5.73 -7.97
N VAL A 77 10.22 6.15 -8.34
CA VAL A 77 10.83 7.38 -7.80
C VAL A 77 10.00 8.61 -8.18
N GLU A 78 9.63 8.74 -9.45
CA GLU A 78 8.78 9.85 -9.92
C GLU A 78 7.44 9.92 -9.16
N MET A 79 6.80 8.77 -8.91
CA MET A 79 5.56 8.70 -8.13
C MET A 79 5.77 9.11 -6.67
N LEU A 80 6.90 8.77 -6.05
CA LEU A 80 7.21 9.11 -4.66
C LEU A 80 7.53 10.60 -4.49
N GLU A 81 8.26 11.18 -5.44
CA GLU A 81 8.63 12.60 -5.45
C GLU A 81 7.46 13.52 -5.86
N GLY A 82 6.56 13.02 -6.72
CA GLY A 82 5.42 13.76 -7.23
C GLY A 82 4.24 13.93 -6.26
N GLU A 83 3.19 14.57 -6.76
CA GLU A 83 1.93 14.80 -6.03
C GLU A 83 1.08 13.53 -5.96
N THR A 84 0.43 13.30 -4.82
CA THR A 84 -0.43 12.14 -4.58
C THR A 84 -1.62 12.08 -5.56
N GLU A 85 -2.14 13.23 -5.99
CA GLU A 85 -3.28 13.33 -6.92
C GLU A 85 -2.97 12.80 -8.32
N GLY A 86 -1.69 12.72 -8.71
CA GLY A 86 -1.26 12.16 -10.00
C GLY A 86 -1.20 10.63 -10.04
N ILE A 87 -1.35 9.95 -8.89
CA ILE A 87 -1.24 8.50 -8.79
C ILE A 87 -2.64 7.90 -8.88
N GLN A 88 -2.91 7.13 -9.93
CA GLN A 88 -4.16 6.38 -10.01
C GLN A 88 -4.16 5.19 -9.05
N MET A 89 -5.36 4.79 -8.59
CA MET A 89 -5.52 3.59 -7.78
C MET A 89 -5.05 2.36 -8.57
N PRO A 90 -4.14 1.54 -8.04
CA PRO A 90 -3.72 0.31 -8.70
C PRO A 90 -4.90 -0.65 -8.86
N PRO A 91 -4.86 -1.52 -9.89
CA PRO A 91 -5.85 -2.57 -10.02
C PRO A 91 -5.88 -3.44 -8.77
N LYS A 92 -7.08 -3.85 -8.34
CA LYS A 92 -7.18 -4.81 -7.24
C LYS A 92 -6.49 -6.11 -7.67
N PRO A 93 -5.70 -6.74 -6.79
CA PRO A 93 -5.20 -8.07 -7.07
C PRO A 93 -6.40 -8.97 -7.36
N PHE A 94 -6.48 -9.52 -8.58
CA PHE A 94 -7.45 -10.56 -8.88
C PHE A 94 -7.02 -11.81 -8.11
N LEU A 95 -7.56 -11.96 -6.90
CA LEU A 95 -7.64 -13.26 -6.24
C LEU A 95 -8.65 -14.06 -7.08
N TYR A 96 -8.18 -14.80 -8.09
CA TYR A 96 -9.03 -15.75 -8.78
C TYR A 96 -9.52 -16.81 -7.76
N PRO A 97 -10.75 -17.35 -7.97
CA PRO A 97 -11.46 -18.20 -7.02
C PRO A 97 -10.78 -19.54 -6.75
#